data_AF-A0A9D7FMM8-F1
#
_entry.id   AF-A0A9D7FMM8-F1
#
_cell.length_a   1.000
_cell.length_b   1.000
_cell.length_c   1.000
_cell.angle_alpha   90.00
_cell.angle_beta   90.00
_cell.angle_gamma   90.00
#
_symmetry.space_group_name_H-M   'P 1'
#
loop_
_entity.id
_entity.type
_entity.pdbx_description
1 polymer ?
#
loop_
_entity_poly.entity_id
_entity_poly.type
_entity_poly.pdbx_seq_one_letter_code
_entity_poly.pdbx_strand_id
1 'polypeptide(L)'
;MKSILSTWMFDTPPEGEWQGLSDVLANDKSWVDYILADSHEEFPHYPLDIGTPGKLPLLNFPEISMWGNWPWGGVGANPLPDRYQRLWDQVKHVVQGGFPYSEGIYEDMNKVVVAQFYWDRDRSAQATLAEYVVYEFGPEVMQDCLALVEILEAAAGCSYTKQPVDPKKIRLAYEMAEGIKRRLPSWAGQSWRWELVYLRAVLDQERFVKGGLETPPAEEALSRLIEIYHCQMETDDPYHHRVRPPLRKAVTRGKEL
;
A
#
# COMPACT_ATOMS: atom_id res chain seq x y z
N MET A 1 27.24 14.02 -12.80
CA MET A 1 25.85 13.51 -12.78
C MET A 1 25.88 12.17 -12.05
N LYS A 2 24.87 11.84 -11.24
CA LYS A 2 24.75 10.53 -10.60
C LYS A 2 23.77 9.65 -11.39
N SER A 3 24.03 8.36 -11.49
CA SER A 3 23.18 7.39 -12.22
C SER A 3 22.72 6.23 -11.33
N ILE A 4 21.46 5.83 -11.50
CA ILE A 4 20.82 4.73 -10.78
C ILE A 4 20.37 3.71 -11.82
N LEU A 5 20.76 2.46 -11.67
CA LEU A 5 20.29 1.36 -12.52
C LEU A 5 19.18 0.60 -11.79
N SER A 6 17.97 0.63 -12.33
CA SER A 6 16.86 -0.18 -11.84
C SER A 6 16.98 -1.61 -12.35
N THR A 7 16.85 -2.56 -11.43
CA THR A 7 16.81 -4.01 -11.68
C THR A 7 15.44 -4.55 -11.28
N TRP A 8 14.40 -3.73 -11.37
CA TRP A 8 13.04 -4.15 -11.05
C TRP A 8 12.67 -5.40 -11.84
N MET A 9 12.12 -6.39 -11.14
CA MET A 9 11.67 -7.65 -11.73
C MET A 9 12.77 -8.51 -12.36
N PHE A 10 14.06 -8.23 -12.10
CA PHE A 10 15.14 -9.13 -12.49
C PHE A 10 14.93 -10.52 -11.90
N ASP A 11 15.15 -11.53 -12.73
CA ASP A 11 14.97 -12.95 -12.44
C ASP A 11 13.53 -13.29 -11.97
N THR A 12 12.54 -12.62 -12.54
CA THR A 12 11.10 -12.90 -12.34
C THR A 12 10.39 -13.19 -13.68
N PRO A 13 10.63 -14.36 -14.32
CA PRO A 13 11.25 -15.59 -13.79
C PRO A 13 12.79 -15.63 -13.91
N PRO A 14 13.47 -16.59 -13.25
CA PRO A 14 14.94 -16.66 -13.23
C PRO A 14 15.57 -16.92 -14.60
N GLU A 15 16.45 -16.03 -15.04
CA GLU A 15 17.14 -16.09 -16.33
C GLU A 15 18.65 -15.76 -16.22
N GLY A 16 19.14 -15.46 -15.01
CA GLY A 16 20.53 -15.10 -14.73
C GLY A 16 20.84 -13.62 -14.90
N GLU A 17 19.82 -12.75 -14.90
CA GLU A 17 19.96 -11.30 -15.10
C GLU A 17 20.84 -10.66 -14.02
N TRP A 18 20.68 -11.10 -12.77
CA TRP A 18 21.49 -10.63 -11.65
C TRP A 18 22.97 -11.00 -11.77
N GLN A 19 23.25 -12.25 -12.18
CA GLN A 19 24.61 -12.74 -12.37
C GLN A 19 25.26 -12.01 -13.54
N GLY A 20 24.57 -11.89 -14.67
CA GLY A 20 25.06 -11.17 -15.84
C GLY A 20 25.41 -9.71 -15.52
N LEU A 21 24.56 -9.03 -14.73
CA LEU A 21 24.86 -7.67 -14.27
C LEU A 21 26.10 -7.62 -13.36
N SER A 22 26.27 -8.59 -12.48
CA SER A 22 27.44 -8.68 -11.61
C SER A 22 28.73 -8.86 -12.41
N ASP A 23 28.71 -9.70 -13.44
CA ASP A 23 29.85 -9.95 -14.33
C ASP A 23 30.22 -8.69 -15.13
N VAL A 24 29.23 -7.96 -15.63
CA VAL A 24 29.45 -6.68 -16.32
C VAL A 24 30.08 -5.65 -15.39
N LEU A 25 29.52 -5.46 -14.19
CA LEU A 25 29.98 -4.45 -13.24
C LEU A 25 31.29 -4.81 -12.52
N ALA A 26 31.68 -6.08 -12.54
CA ALA A 26 33.01 -6.51 -12.13
C ALA A 26 34.10 -5.99 -13.09
N ASN A 27 33.76 -5.83 -14.38
CA ASN A 27 34.68 -5.33 -15.41
C ASN A 27 34.65 -3.79 -15.50
N ASP A 28 33.47 -3.19 -15.60
CA ASP A 28 33.31 -1.72 -15.65
C ASP A 28 32.02 -1.27 -14.97
N LYS A 29 32.18 -0.48 -13.90
CA LYS A 29 31.10 0.16 -13.15
C LYS A 29 31.11 1.68 -13.21
N SER A 30 31.96 2.28 -14.07
CA SER A 30 32.18 3.74 -14.12
C SER A 30 30.93 4.54 -14.53
N TRP A 31 29.94 3.88 -15.12
CA TRP A 31 28.71 4.47 -15.65
C TRP A 31 27.50 4.39 -14.70
N VAL A 32 27.62 3.67 -13.58
CA VAL A 32 26.54 3.46 -12.60
C VAL A 32 27.02 3.77 -11.18
N ASP A 33 26.26 4.58 -10.44
CA ASP A 33 26.58 4.91 -9.05
C ASP A 33 25.78 4.08 -8.04
N TYR A 34 24.56 3.65 -8.38
CA TYR A 34 23.63 2.94 -7.49
C TYR A 34 22.90 1.81 -8.21
N ILE A 35 22.59 0.74 -7.48
CA ILE A 35 21.62 -0.28 -7.88
C ILE A 35 20.30 0.02 -7.17
N LEU A 36 19.20 0.02 -7.92
CA LEU A 36 17.85 0.11 -7.39
C LEU A 36 17.16 -1.24 -7.57
N ALA A 37 16.87 -1.93 -6.47
CA ALA A 37 16.26 -3.26 -6.49
C ALA A 37 14.98 -3.27 -5.68
N ASP A 38 13.95 -3.94 -6.20
CA ASP A 38 12.74 -4.30 -5.47
C ASP A 38 11.97 -5.36 -6.28
N SER A 39 10.87 -5.87 -5.73
CA SER A 39 9.96 -6.78 -6.42
C SER A 39 8.49 -6.46 -6.09
N HIS A 40 7.55 -7.25 -6.63
CA HIS A 40 6.14 -7.15 -6.22
C HIS A 40 5.85 -7.77 -4.84
N GLU A 41 6.71 -8.66 -4.35
CA GLU A 41 6.47 -9.44 -3.13
C GLU A 41 7.69 -9.39 -2.20
N GLU A 42 8.42 -10.49 -2.06
CA GLU A 42 9.63 -10.59 -1.24
C GLU A 42 10.81 -9.91 -1.94
N PHE A 43 11.72 -9.32 -1.18
CA PHE A 43 12.86 -8.65 -1.78
C PHE A 43 13.74 -9.65 -2.56
N PRO A 44 14.34 -9.25 -3.71
CA PRO A 44 15.20 -10.16 -4.47
C PRO A 44 16.31 -10.78 -3.61
N HIS A 45 16.44 -12.10 -3.65
CA HIS A 45 17.43 -12.82 -2.84
C HIS A 45 18.87 -12.54 -3.27
N TYR A 46 19.13 -12.28 -4.55
CA TYR A 46 20.50 -12.16 -5.06
C TYR A 46 21.31 -11.05 -4.34
N PRO A 47 20.82 -9.80 -4.19
CA PRO A 47 21.53 -8.79 -3.40
C PRO A 47 21.74 -9.15 -1.92
N LEU A 48 20.88 -10.01 -1.35
CA LEU A 48 20.96 -10.44 0.06
C LEU A 48 22.01 -11.56 0.24
N ASP A 49 22.00 -12.53 -0.66
CA ASP A 49 22.79 -13.76 -0.55
C ASP A 49 24.19 -13.63 -1.17
N ILE A 50 24.29 -12.97 -2.32
CA ILE A 50 25.53 -12.84 -3.11
C ILE A 50 26.16 -11.45 -2.93
N GLY A 51 25.32 -10.44 -2.70
CA GLY A 51 25.69 -9.05 -2.57
C GLY A 51 25.33 -8.21 -3.79
N THR A 52 25.33 -6.89 -3.61
CA THR A 52 24.94 -5.95 -4.66
C THR A 52 25.93 -5.97 -5.84
N PRO A 53 25.45 -6.06 -7.10
CA PRO A 53 26.29 -5.97 -8.28
C PRO A 53 27.27 -4.79 -8.24
N GLY A 54 28.55 -5.05 -8.56
CA GLY A 54 29.62 -4.05 -8.52
C GLY A 54 30.02 -3.54 -7.12
N LYS A 55 29.45 -4.12 -6.04
CA LYS A 55 29.51 -3.61 -4.66
C LYS A 55 29.07 -2.15 -4.55
N LEU A 56 28.10 -1.77 -5.38
CA LEU A 56 27.52 -0.43 -5.39
C LEU A 56 26.52 -0.27 -4.25
N PRO A 57 26.28 0.96 -3.78
CA PRO A 57 25.18 1.24 -2.87
C PRO A 57 23.84 0.74 -3.42
N LEU A 58 23.06 0.11 -2.55
CA LEU A 58 21.74 -0.44 -2.86
C LEU A 58 20.65 0.51 -2.39
N LEU A 59 19.73 0.83 -3.30
CA LEU A 59 18.49 1.53 -3.04
C LEU A 59 17.32 0.57 -3.27
N ASN A 60 16.18 0.84 -2.63
CA ASN A 60 14.93 0.13 -2.91
C ASN A 60 13.78 1.09 -3.21
N PHE A 61 12.66 0.54 -3.70
CA PHE A 61 11.47 1.31 -4.01
C PHE A 61 10.20 0.46 -3.88
N PRO A 62 9.77 0.16 -2.64
CA PRO A 62 8.72 -0.82 -2.42
C PRO A 62 7.40 -0.32 -3.03
N GLU A 63 6.68 -1.24 -3.67
CA GLU A 63 5.31 -1.02 -4.13
C GLU A 63 4.38 -0.93 -2.91
N ILE A 64 3.79 0.25 -2.69
CA ILE A 64 3.03 0.52 -1.46
C ILE A 64 1.50 0.61 -1.62
N SER A 65 0.97 0.31 -2.80
CA SER A 65 -0.37 0.69 -3.23
C SER A 65 -1.22 -0.46 -3.79
N MET A 66 -0.62 -1.45 -4.43
CA MET A 66 -1.33 -2.48 -5.21
C MET A 66 -1.60 -3.75 -4.40
N TRP A 67 -0.76 -4.09 -3.42
CA TRP A 67 -0.91 -5.35 -2.69
C TRP A 67 -2.23 -5.45 -1.91
N GLY A 68 -2.90 -6.60 -2.04
CA GLY A 68 -4.14 -6.89 -1.33
C GLY A 68 -5.36 -6.08 -1.76
N ASN A 69 -5.27 -5.33 -2.86
CA ASN A 69 -6.34 -4.45 -3.31
C ASN A 69 -6.50 -4.48 -4.84
N TRP A 70 -7.70 -4.78 -5.33
CA TRP A 70 -8.03 -4.65 -6.75
C TRP A 70 -9.51 -4.23 -6.92
N PRO A 71 -9.80 -3.18 -7.72
CA PRO A 71 -8.85 -2.23 -8.31
C PRO A 71 -8.03 -1.50 -7.23
N TRP A 72 -6.84 -1.02 -7.57
CA TRP A 72 -5.91 -0.38 -6.63
C TRP A 72 -6.58 0.86 -5.99
N GLY A 73 -6.70 0.87 -4.67
CA GLY A 73 -7.46 1.90 -3.94
C GLY A 73 -8.98 1.81 -4.05
N GLY A 74 -9.50 0.83 -4.77
CA GLY A 74 -10.90 0.74 -5.16
C GLY A 74 -11.89 0.59 -4.01
N VAL A 75 -11.42 0.22 -2.82
CA VAL A 75 -12.24 0.08 -1.61
C VAL A 75 -11.78 0.97 -0.46
N GLY A 76 -11.08 2.08 -0.74
CA GLY A 76 -10.65 3.04 0.27
C GLY A 76 -9.23 2.76 0.76
N ALA A 77 -8.95 3.17 2.01
CA ALA A 77 -7.63 3.04 2.61
C ALA A 77 -7.09 1.60 2.54
N ASN A 78 -5.78 1.46 2.33
CA ASN A 78 -5.08 0.17 2.29
C ASN A 78 -3.84 0.17 3.20
N PRO A 79 -4.00 0.31 4.53
CA PRO A 79 -2.87 0.28 5.45
C PRO A 79 -2.31 -1.13 5.58
N LEU A 80 -0.98 -1.28 5.47
CA LEU A 80 -0.29 -2.57 5.55
C LEU A 80 0.98 -2.52 6.45
N PRO A 81 0.90 -1.99 7.68
CA PRO A 81 2.07 -1.82 8.55
C PRO A 81 2.82 -3.13 8.84
N ASP A 82 2.13 -4.26 9.08
CA ASP A 82 2.80 -5.53 9.37
C ASP A 82 3.52 -6.09 8.14
N ARG A 83 2.92 -5.94 6.96
CA ARG A 83 3.56 -6.31 5.70
C ARG A 83 4.84 -5.49 5.51
N TYR A 84 4.77 -4.16 5.62
CA TYR A 84 5.95 -3.33 5.37
C TYR A 84 7.02 -3.50 6.45
N GLN A 85 6.65 -3.81 7.69
CA GLN A 85 7.61 -4.22 8.71
C GLN A 85 8.37 -5.48 8.28
N ARG A 86 7.67 -6.54 7.84
CA ARG A 86 8.32 -7.77 7.35
C ARG A 86 9.26 -7.52 6.17
N LEU A 87 8.79 -6.76 5.17
CA LEU A 87 9.60 -6.44 3.99
C LEU A 87 10.82 -5.59 4.36
N TRP A 88 10.65 -4.63 5.27
CA TRP A 88 11.75 -3.81 5.77
C TRP A 88 12.78 -4.67 6.51
N ASP A 89 12.35 -5.60 7.36
CA ASP A 89 13.28 -6.45 8.11
C ASP A 89 14.17 -7.33 7.21
N GLN A 90 13.73 -7.67 6.00
CA GLN A 90 14.57 -8.36 5.00
C GLN A 90 15.72 -7.50 4.49
N VAL A 91 15.51 -6.19 4.36
CA VAL A 91 16.38 -5.33 3.54
C VAL A 91 17.09 -4.26 4.33
N LYS A 92 16.59 -3.90 5.52
CA LYS A 92 17.02 -2.75 6.30
C LYS A 92 18.51 -2.73 6.57
N HIS A 93 19.17 -3.88 6.56
CA HIS A 93 20.59 -4.05 6.84
C HIS A 93 21.50 -3.83 5.61
N VAL A 94 20.96 -3.85 4.39
CA VAL A 94 21.72 -3.67 3.13
C VAL A 94 21.39 -2.39 2.37
N VAL A 95 20.15 -1.91 2.44
CA VAL A 95 19.74 -0.70 1.69
C VAL A 95 20.28 0.56 2.36
N GLN A 96 20.64 1.55 1.54
CA GLN A 96 21.15 2.86 1.99
C GLN A 96 20.12 3.99 1.84
N GLY A 97 18.93 3.67 1.35
CA GLY A 97 17.83 4.60 1.12
C GLY A 97 16.89 4.08 0.04
N GLY A 98 15.87 4.87 -0.28
CA GLY A 98 14.88 4.48 -1.27
C GLY A 98 13.77 5.51 -1.38
N PHE A 99 12.72 5.13 -2.11
CA PHE A 99 11.50 5.92 -2.23
C PHE A 99 10.31 5.00 -2.49
N PRO A 100 9.14 5.22 -1.88
CA PRO A 100 7.98 4.37 -2.12
C PRO A 100 7.41 4.56 -3.54
N TYR A 101 7.00 3.47 -4.19
CA TYR A 101 6.18 3.51 -5.40
C TYR A 101 4.69 3.61 -5.01
N SER A 102 4.00 4.63 -5.54
CA SER A 102 2.68 5.07 -5.09
C SER A 102 1.72 5.29 -6.26
N GLU A 103 0.59 4.58 -6.28
CA GLU A 103 -0.51 4.81 -7.23
C GLU A 103 -1.55 5.85 -6.75
N GLY A 104 -1.55 6.26 -5.47
CA GLY A 104 -2.57 7.22 -5.01
C GLY A 104 -2.61 7.51 -3.51
N ILE A 105 -3.65 8.22 -3.09
CA ILE A 105 -3.79 8.71 -1.71
C ILE A 105 -4.27 7.64 -0.71
N TYR A 106 -4.80 6.52 -1.18
CA TYR A 106 -5.35 5.45 -0.34
C TYR A 106 -4.30 4.65 0.45
N GLU A 107 -3.03 4.79 0.10
CA GLU A 107 -1.92 4.21 0.83
C GLU A 107 -1.19 5.20 1.74
N ASP A 108 -1.74 6.40 2.00
CA ASP A 108 -1.12 7.47 2.80
C ASP A 108 -0.39 7.00 4.08
N MET A 109 -0.96 6.08 4.86
CA MET A 109 -0.29 5.49 6.03
C MET A 109 0.99 4.72 5.67
N ASN A 110 0.99 3.99 4.55
CA ASN A 110 2.16 3.26 4.05
C ASN A 110 3.27 4.21 3.61
N LYS A 111 2.94 5.38 3.01
CA LYS A 111 3.96 6.42 2.70
C LYS A 111 4.72 6.81 3.95
N VAL A 112 3.99 7.05 5.04
CA VAL A 112 4.56 7.51 6.30
C VAL A 112 5.41 6.42 6.93
N VAL A 113 4.92 5.18 6.96
CA VAL A 113 5.67 4.01 7.45
C VAL A 113 6.97 3.82 6.67
N VAL A 114 6.92 3.77 5.34
CA VAL A 114 8.10 3.53 4.51
C VAL A 114 9.07 4.70 4.54
N ALA A 115 8.59 5.95 4.52
CA ALA A 115 9.46 7.11 4.67
C ALA A 115 10.19 7.10 6.03
N GLN A 116 9.50 6.69 7.10
CA GLN A 116 10.09 6.62 8.42
C GLN A 116 11.18 5.54 8.53
N PHE A 117 11.06 4.43 7.81
CA PHE A 117 12.13 3.42 7.74
C PHE A 117 13.44 3.97 7.17
N TYR A 118 13.37 4.86 6.18
CA TYR A 118 14.57 5.52 5.65
C TYR A 118 15.15 6.57 6.60
N TRP A 119 14.32 7.16 7.46
CA TRP A 119 14.74 8.16 8.43
C TRP A 119 15.34 7.54 9.70
N ASP A 120 14.68 6.52 10.24
CA ASP A 120 15.10 5.77 11.42
C ASP A 120 14.86 4.28 11.17
N ARG A 121 15.93 3.58 10.77
CA ARG A 121 15.89 2.18 10.34
C ARG A 121 15.42 1.19 11.42
N ASP A 122 15.56 1.56 12.69
CA ASP A 122 15.25 0.71 13.84
C ASP A 122 13.86 1.02 14.42
N ARG A 123 13.20 2.06 13.90
CA ARG A 123 11.83 2.39 14.27
C ARG A 123 10.84 1.42 13.60
N SER A 124 9.92 0.87 14.39
CA SER A 124 8.91 -0.04 13.87
C SER A 124 7.78 0.67 13.13
N ALA A 125 7.15 -0.01 12.17
CA ALA A 125 5.94 0.48 11.49
C ALA A 125 4.85 0.86 12.51
N GLN A 126 4.71 0.10 13.58
CA GLN A 126 3.66 0.28 14.59
C GLN A 126 3.89 1.53 15.42
N ALA A 127 5.14 1.79 15.82
CA ALA A 127 5.49 3.03 16.51
C ALA A 127 5.27 4.24 15.61
N THR A 128 5.57 4.13 14.31
CA THR A 128 5.30 5.18 13.32
C THR A 128 3.82 5.41 13.11
N LEU A 129 3.03 4.34 12.96
CA LEU A 129 1.59 4.43 12.76
C LEU A 129 0.90 5.01 14.00
N ALA A 130 1.35 4.67 15.21
CA ALA A 130 0.84 5.27 16.44
C ALA A 130 1.03 6.79 16.46
N GLU A 131 2.22 7.29 16.10
CA GLU A 131 2.47 8.73 16.00
C GLU A 131 1.63 9.38 14.89
N TYR A 132 1.53 8.75 13.72
CA TYR A 132 0.66 9.21 12.63
C TYR A 132 -0.80 9.34 13.09
N VAL A 133 -1.33 8.34 13.77
CA VAL A 133 -2.71 8.33 14.28
C VAL A 133 -2.92 9.43 15.31
N VAL A 134 -1.99 9.62 16.25
CA VAL A 134 -2.07 10.72 17.23
C VAL A 134 -2.10 12.07 16.51
N TYR A 135 -1.28 12.24 15.49
CA TYR A 135 -1.18 13.47 14.72
C TYR A 135 -2.40 13.74 13.84
N GLU A 136 -2.89 12.75 13.09
CA GLU A 136 -3.98 12.91 12.11
C GLU A 136 -5.39 12.70 12.70
N PHE A 137 -5.52 11.93 13.79
CA PHE A 137 -6.82 11.57 14.36
C PHE A 137 -6.98 11.93 15.84
N GLY A 138 -5.88 12.29 16.52
CA GLY A 138 -5.87 12.67 17.93
C GLY A 138 -5.60 11.48 18.87
N PRO A 139 -5.06 11.74 20.07
CA PRO A 139 -4.61 10.69 20.99
C PRO A 139 -5.76 9.86 21.59
N GLU A 140 -6.96 10.42 21.70
CA GLU A 140 -8.12 9.76 22.34
C GLU A 140 -8.55 8.48 21.61
N VAL A 141 -8.36 8.42 20.29
CA VAL A 141 -8.79 7.29 19.46
C VAL A 141 -7.64 6.37 19.05
N MET A 142 -6.42 6.63 19.54
CA MET A 142 -5.21 6.01 19.02
C MET A 142 -5.27 4.47 19.05
N GLN A 143 -5.60 3.89 20.20
CA GLN A 143 -5.63 2.43 20.36
C GLN A 143 -6.71 1.78 19.47
N ASP A 144 -7.88 2.40 19.35
CA ASP A 144 -8.96 1.88 18.52
C ASP A 144 -8.62 1.99 17.03
N CYS A 145 -7.95 3.06 16.61
CA CYS A 145 -7.47 3.21 15.24
C CYS A 145 -6.42 2.15 14.88
N LEU A 146 -5.47 1.86 15.77
CA LEU A 146 -4.47 0.81 15.54
C LEU A 146 -5.13 -0.56 15.40
N ALA A 147 -6.04 -0.91 16.33
CA ALA A 147 -6.77 -2.18 16.26
C ALA A 147 -7.70 -2.26 15.03
N LEU A 148 -8.27 -1.15 14.57
CA LEU A 148 -9.00 -1.09 13.30
C LEU A 148 -8.08 -1.41 12.12
N VAL A 149 -6.90 -0.78 12.04
CA VAL A 149 -5.91 -1.03 10.98
C VAL A 149 -5.49 -2.50 10.94
N GLU A 150 -5.23 -3.12 12.09
CA GLU A 150 -4.89 -4.55 12.18
C GLU A 150 -5.97 -5.44 11.54
N ILE A 151 -7.26 -5.14 11.78
CA ILE A 151 -8.36 -5.90 11.17
C ILE A 151 -8.42 -5.67 9.65
N LEU A 152 -8.24 -4.43 9.20
CA LEU A 152 -8.28 -4.06 7.78
C LEU A 152 -7.13 -4.72 7.01
N GLU A 153 -5.92 -4.72 7.56
CA GLU A 153 -4.75 -5.39 6.97
C GLU A 153 -4.97 -6.91 6.91
N ALA A 154 -5.46 -7.52 8.00
CA ALA A 154 -5.77 -8.95 8.01
C ALA A 154 -6.81 -9.33 6.94
N ALA A 155 -7.86 -8.51 6.78
CA ALA A 155 -8.87 -8.72 5.74
C ALA A 155 -8.28 -8.59 4.33
N ALA A 156 -7.41 -7.61 4.09
CA ALA A 156 -6.69 -7.45 2.83
C ALA A 156 -5.81 -8.67 2.53
N GLY A 157 -5.06 -9.16 3.51
CA GLY A 157 -4.21 -10.34 3.37
C GLY A 157 -4.99 -11.63 3.07
N CYS A 158 -6.09 -11.87 3.78
CA CYS A 158 -6.99 -12.99 3.47
C CYS A 158 -7.56 -12.87 2.04
N SER A 159 -8.07 -11.70 1.68
CA SER A 159 -8.63 -11.47 0.34
C SER A 159 -7.59 -11.69 -0.76
N TYR A 160 -6.36 -11.22 -0.57
CA TYR A 160 -5.26 -11.37 -1.53
C TYR A 160 -4.90 -12.84 -1.76
N THR A 161 -4.77 -13.59 -0.66
CA THR A 161 -4.38 -15.00 -0.65
C THR A 161 -5.55 -15.95 -0.91
N LYS A 162 -6.73 -15.42 -1.27
CA LYS A 162 -7.97 -16.17 -1.50
C LYS A 162 -8.39 -17.01 -0.30
N GLN A 163 -8.05 -16.56 0.90
CA GLN A 163 -8.48 -17.15 2.16
C GLN A 163 -9.79 -16.50 2.65
N PRO A 164 -10.63 -17.23 3.41
CA PRO A 164 -11.83 -16.66 3.99
C PRO A 164 -11.54 -15.47 4.90
N VAL A 165 -12.26 -14.36 4.69
CA VAL A 165 -12.28 -13.21 5.60
C VAL A 165 -13.29 -13.48 6.72
N ASP A 166 -12.90 -13.25 7.98
CA ASP A 166 -13.78 -13.48 9.14
C ASP A 166 -14.87 -12.40 9.28
N PRO A 167 -16.16 -12.73 9.03
CA PRO A 167 -17.24 -11.75 9.08
C PRO A 167 -17.46 -11.14 10.48
N LYS A 168 -17.03 -11.81 11.56
CA LYS A 168 -17.13 -11.26 12.92
C LYS A 168 -16.13 -10.12 13.13
N LYS A 169 -14.89 -10.28 12.65
CA LYS A 169 -13.87 -9.23 12.70
C LYS A 169 -14.28 -8.03 11.86
N ILE A 170 -14.88 -8.25 10.69
CA ILE A 170 -15.38 -7.15 9.85
C ILE A 170 -16.50 -6.36 10.53
N ARG A 171 -17.47 -7.03 11.19
CA ARG A 171 -18.48 -6.34 11.99
C ARG A 171 -17.86 -5.49 13.10
N LEU A 172 -16.88 -6.05 13.80
CA LEU A 172 -16.13 -5.33 14.84
C LEU A 172 -15.41 -4.09 14.27
N ALA A 173 -14.72 -4.22 13.13
CA ALA A 173 -14.06 -3.10 12.47
C ALA A 173 -15.04 -1.96 12.11
N TYR A 174 -16.21 -2.31 11.59
CA TYR A 174 -17.26 -1.33 11.30
C TYR A 174 -17.78 -0.63 12.57
N GLU A 175 -18.06 -1.39 13.63
CA GLU A 175 -18.50 -0.84 14.93
C GLU A 175 -17.43 0.06 15.56
N MET A 176 -16.16 -0.32 15.46
CA MET A 176 -15.01 0.48 15.89
C MET A 176 -14.89 1.78 15.09
N ALA A 177 -15.01 1.73 13.77
CA ALA A 177 -14.97 2.92 12.92
C ALA A 177 -16.08 3.91 13.29
N GLU A 178 -17.29 3.42 13.55
CA GLU A 178 -18.41 4.22 14.06
C GLU A 178 -18.11 4.81 15.47
N GLY A 179 -17.48 4.03 16.35
CA GLY A 179 -17.08 4.47 17.68
C GLY A 179 -15.98 5.54 17.68
N ILE A 180 -15.00 5.41 16.79
CA ILE A 180 -13.93 6.39 16.58
C ILE A 180 -14.53 7.69 16.04
N LYS A 181 -15.36 7.61 14.98
CA LYS A 181 -16.00 8.77 14.35
C LYS A 181 -16.69 9.71 15.34
N ARG A 182 -17.33 9.16 16.39
CA ARG A 182 -18.02 9.94 17.43
C ARG A 182 -17.10 10.69 18.40
N ARG A 183 -15.84 10.30 18.50
CA ARG A 183 -14.84 10.87 19.42
C ARG A 183 -13.76 11.67 18.71
N LEU A 184 -13.78 11.70 17.38
CA LEU A 184 -12.80 12.48 16.64
C LEU A 184 -12.93 13.97 16.94
N PRO A 185 -11.80 14.67 17.13
CA PRO A 185 -11.78 16.12 17.06
C PRO A 185 -12.37 16.61 15.73
N SER A 186 -12.94 17.82 15.73
CA SER A 186 -13.61 18.38 14.54
C SER A 186 -12.71 18.43 13.30
N TRP A 187 -11.43 18.75 13.48
CA TRP A 187 -10.45 18.80 12.39
C TRP A 187 -10.16 17.41 11.79
N ALA A 188 -10.07 16.38 12.63
CA ALA A 188 -9.82 15.00 12.20
C ALA A 188 -11.05 14.42 11.50
N GLY A 189 -12.25 14.69 12.04
CA GLY A 189 -13.52 14.24 11.46
C GLY A 189 -13.83 14.84 10.08
N GLN A 190 -13.17 15.94 9.70
CA GLN A 190 -13.27 16.58 8.38
C GLN A 190 -12.12 16.19 7.44
N SER A 191 -11.15 15.42 7.91
CA SER A 191 -10.00 15.00 7.11
C SER A 191 -10.37 13.89 6.14
N TRP A 192 -9.93 14.02 4.88
CA TRP A 192 -10.07 12.97 3.88
C TRP A 192 -9.36 11.67 4.32
N ARG A 193 -8.30 11.76 5.14
CA ARG A 193 -7.58 10.58 5.65
C ARG A 193 -8.46 9.70 6.52
N TRP A 194 -9.18 10.32 7.46
CA TRP A 194 -10.15 9.59 8.27
C TRP A 194 -11.28 9.05 7.39
N GLU A 195 -11.75 9.86 6.46
CA GLU A 195 -12.83 9.47 5.55
C GLU A 195 -12.46 8.21 4.73
N LEU A 196 -11.22 8.07 4.25
CA LEU A 196 -10.78 6.86 3.55
C LEU A 196 -10.78 5.61 4.45
N VAL A 197 -10.36 5.74 5.71
CA VAL A 197 -10.37 4.63 6.69
C VAL A 197 -11.81 4.23 7.01
N TYR A 198 -12.69 5.20 7.23
CA TYR A 198 -14.10 4.97 7.51
C TYR A 198 -14.81 4.30 6.31
N LEU A 199 -14.62 4.83 5.10
CA LEU A 199 -15.22 4.25 3.89
C LEU A 199 -14.72 2.85 3.61
N ARG A 200 -13.45 2.55 3.93
CA ARG A 200 -12.92 1.19 3.87
C ARG A 200 -13.67 0.24 4.81
N ALA A 201 -13.93 0.65 6.04
CA ALA A 201 -14.70 -0.16 7.00
C ALA A 201 -16.16 -0.38 6.54
N VAL A 202 -16.81 0.64 5.97
CA VAL A 202 -18.15 0.51 5.34
C VAL A 202 -18.10 -0.52 4.22
N LEU A 203 -17.14 -0.40 3.30
CA LEU A 203 -17.05 -1.26 2.14
C LEU A 203 -16.71 -2.71 2.51
N ASP A 204 -15.81 -2.94 3.46
CA ASP A 204 -15.52 -4.29 3.93
C ASP A 204 -16.75 -4.93 4.61
N GLN A 205 -17.53 -4.16 5.38
CA GLN A 205 -18.82 -4.61 5.93
C GLN A 205 -19.81 -5.00 4.83
N GLU A 206 -19.95 -4.21 3.78
CA GLU A 206 -20.84 -4.54 2.67
C GLU A 206 -20.35 -5.77 1.89
N ARG A 207 -19.04 -5.84 1.61
CA ARG A 207 -18.38 -6.91 0.84
C ARG A 207 -18.42 -8.28 1.51
N PHE A 208 -18.08 -8.33 2.79
CA PHE A 208 -17.79 -9.60 3.48
C PHE A 208 -18.89 -10.05 4.44
N VAL A 209 -19.83 -9.16 4.79
CA VAL A 209 -20.89 -9.48 5.76
C VAL A 209 -22.29 -9.37 5.16
N LYS A 210 -22.50 -8.44 4.23
CA LYS A 210 -23.84 -8.14 3.68
C LYS A 210 -23.96 -8.60 2.23
N GLY A 211 -24.43 -7.72 1.34
CA GLY A 211 -24.88 -8.03 -0.02
C GLY A 211 -23.86 -7.70 -1.12
N GLY A 212 -22.63 -7.33 -0.77
CA GLY A 212 -21.59 -6.97 -1.73
C GLY A 212 -21.55 -5.48 -2.10
N LEU A 213 -20.77 -5.17 -3.13
CA LEU A 213 -20.49 -3.80 -3.58
C LEU A 213 -21.65 -3.12 -4.33
N GLU A 214 -22.72 -3.85 -4.62
CA GLU A 214 -23.92 -3.32 -5.29
C GLU A 214 -25.00 -2.85 -4.30
N THR A 215 -24.75 -2.99 -3.01
CA THR A 215 -25.66 -2.47 -1.99
C THR A 215 -25.69 -0.94 -2.02
N PRO A 216 -26.81 -0.28 -1.65
CA PRO A 216 -26.86 1.19 -1.63
C PRO A 216 -25.76 1.85 -0.78
N PRO A 217 -25.42 1.36 0.44
CA PRO A 217 -24.31 1.92 1.21
C PRO A 217 -22.94 1.76 0.53
N ALA A 218 -22.72 0.64 -0.18
CA ALA A 218 -21.50 0.45 -0.95
C ALA A 218 -21.43 1.38 -2.16
N GLU A 219 -22.51 1.51 -2.94
CA GLU A 219 -22.53 2.43 -4.09
C GLU A 219 -22.31 3.90 -3.66
N GLU A 220 -22.87 4.31 -2.51
CA GLU A 220 -22.63 5.64 -1.93
C GLU A 220 -21.16 5.81 -1.51
N ALA A 221 -20.59 4.84 -0.79
CA ALA A 221 -19.20 4.88 -0.36
C ALA A 221 -18.23 4.88 -1.55
N LEU A 222 -18.47 4.07 -2.57
CA LEU A 222 -17.67 4.06 -3.81
C LEU A 222 -17.78 5.39 -4.57
N SER A 223 -18.97 5.99 -4.64
CA SER A 223 -19.16 7.31 -5.24
C SER A 223 -18.35 8.36 -4.49
N ARG A 224 -18.34 8.30 -3.15
CA ARG A 224 -17.58 9.22 -2.32
C ARG A 224 -16.07 9.04 -2.50
N LEU A 225 -15.58 7.80 -2.60
CA LEU A 225 -14.17 7.55 -2.92
C LEU A 225 -13.77 8.12 -4.28
N ILE A 226 -14.63 8.01 -5.30
CA ILE A 226 -14.37 8.61 -6.62
C ILE A 226 -14.17 10.13 -6.50
N GLU A 227 -15.00 10.81 -5.70
CA GLU A 227 -14.87 12.25 -5.45
C GLU A 227 -13.56 12.59 -4.74
N ILE A 228 -13.21 11.86 -3.67
CA ILE A 228 -11.98 12.08 -2.90
C ILE A 228 -10.73 11.84 -3.77
N TYR A 229 -10.77 10.85 -4.65
CA TYR A 229 -9.67 10.53 -5.57
C TYR A 229 -9.63 11.43 -6.80
N HIS A 230 -10.60 12.32 -6.98
CA HIS A 230 -10.80 13.08 -8.23
C HIS A 230 -10.85 12.20 -9.48
N CYS A 231 -11.37 10.98 -9.34
CA CYS A 231 -11.52 10.04 -10.44
C CYS A 231 -12.64 10.47 -11.41
N GLN A 232 -12.43 10.23 -12.70
CA GLN A 232 -13.47 10.46 -13.69
C GLN A 232 -14.57 9.36 -13.64
N MET A 233 -15.83 9.79 -13.57
CA MET A 233 -16.99 8.90 -13.70
C MET A 233 -17.11 8.25 -15.08
N GLU A 234 -16.74 9.00 -16.12
CA GLU A 234 -16.71 8.55 -17.51
C GLU A 234 -15.37 8.92 -18.11
N THR A 235 -14.72 7.98 -18.78
CA THR A 235 -13.38 8.18 -19.36
C THR A 235 -13.17 7.29 -20.56
N ASP A 236 -12.32 7.73 -21.49
CA ASP A 236 -11.84 6.95 -22.62
C ASP A 236 -10.48 6.28 -22.32
N ASP A 237 -9.89 6.54 -21.15
CA ASP A 237 -8.64 5.89 -20.72
C ASP A 237 -8.91 4.42 -20.33
N PRO A 238 -8.36 3.45 -21.08
CA PRO A 238 -8.59 2.04 -20.82
C PRO A 238 -8.00 1.57 -19.48
N TYR A 239 -7.10 2.33 -18.85
CA TYR A 239 -6.43 1.98 -17.59
C TYR A 239 -7.05 2.64 -16.36
N HIS A 240 -7.92 3.63 -16.51
CA HIS A 240 -8.50 4.37 -15.39
C HIS A 240 -9.25 3.47 -14.38
N HIS A 241 -9.81 2.35 -14.86
CA HIS A 241 -10.48 1.36 -14.01
C HIS A 241 -9.54 0.62 -13.04
N ARG A 242 -8.22 0.71 -13.21
CA ARG A 242 -7.24 0.10 -12.31
C ARG A 242 -7.12 0.82 -10.98
N VAL A 243 -7.42 2.12 -10.96
CA VAL A 243 -7.35 2.97 -9.75
C VAL A 243 -8.70 3.53 -9.32
N ARG A 244 -9.69 3.56 -10.22
CA ARG A 244 -11.04 4.04 -9.92
C ARG A 244 -11.84 3.00 -9.12
N PRO A 245 -12.50 3.40 -8.00
CA PRO A 245 -13.46 2.55 -7.30
C PRO A 245 -14.50 1.90 -8.25
N PRO A 246 -14.83 0.62 -8.07
CA PRO A 246 -15.64 -0.16 -9.02
C PRO A 246 -17.14 0.13 -8.89
N LEU A 247 -17.52 1.39 -9.08
CA LEU A 247 -18.90 1.84 -9.04
C LEU A 247 -19.63 1.47 -10.34
N ARG A 248 -20.80 0.82 -10.24
CA ARG A 248 -21.57 0.29 -11.38
C ARG A 248 -21.92 1.34 -12.44
N LYS A 249 -22.24 2.57 -12.02
CA LYS A 249 -22.57 3.69 -12.93
C LYS A 249 -21.33 4.35 -13.56
N ALA A 250 -20.11 3.96 -13.19
CA ALA A 250 -18.89 4.51 -13.78
C ALA A 250 -18.54 3.77 -15.08
N VAL A 251 -18.24 4.54 -16.13
CA VAL A 251 -18.04 4.02 -17.49
C VAL A 251 -16.59 4.20 -17.91
N THR A 252 -16.02 3.17 -18.54
CA THR A 252 -14.78 3.28 -19.33
C THR A 252 -15.15 2.91 -20.76
N ARG A 253 -15.15 3.91 -21.64
CA ARG A 253 -15.47 3.75 -23.05
C ARG A 253 -14.25 3.13 -23.74
N GLY A 254 -14.47 2.30 -24.75
CA GLY A 254 -13.37 1.69 -25.51
C GLY A 254 -12.64 0.52 -24.82
N LYS A 255 -13.20 -0.07 -23.75
CA LYS A 255 -12.77 -1.41 -23.32
C LYS A 255 -13.07 -2.40 -24.44
N GLU A 256 -12.08 -2.81 -25.22
CA GLU A 256 -12.14 -4.12 -25.86
C GLU A 256 -12.21 -5.16 -24.73
N LEU A 257 -13.26 -5.99 -24.79
CA LEU A 257 -13.57 -7.05 -23.81
C LEU A 257 -12.51 -8.16 -23.86
#